data_AF-A0A3S0PZA4-F1
#
_entry.id   AF-A0A3S0PZA4-F1
#
_cell.length_a   1.000
_cell.length_b   1.000
_cell.length_c   1.000
_cell.angle_alpha   90.00
_cell.angle_beta   90.00
_cell.angle_gamma   90.00
#
_symmetry.space_group_name_H-M   'P 1'
#
loop_
_entity.id
_entity.type
_entity.pdbx_description
1 polymer ?
#
loop_
_entity_poly.entity_id
_entity_poly.type
_entity_poly.pdbx_seq_one_letter_code
_entity_poly.pdbx_strand_id
1 'polypeptide(L)'
;MLRITSKFAGQTARRDKIAAGLAISIVSILATALPAAAQLVFSSDCRNYQPIAVAPPNDAILFTKQPVPHPNGTASVFAIVGADTYVIPAGANSCIVAAPPADDNYCFIARNDDTIDGVGFAAIRNPGGLTACQ
;
A
#
# COMPACT_ATOMS: atom_id res chain seq x y z
N MET A 1 -65.16 36.42 25.02
CA MET A 1 -65.52 37.30 23.90
C MET A 1 -64.85 38.66 24.13
N LEU A 2 -63.65 38.89 23.57
CA LEU A 2 -63.19 40.18 23.04
C LEU A 2 -61.77 39.98 22.47
N ARG A 3 -61.67 40.07 21.14
CA ARG A 3 -60.41 40.22 20.40
C ARG A 3 -60.01 41.69 20.49
N ILE A 4 -58.74 41.99 20.73
CA ILE A 4 -58.13 43.23 20.21
C ILE A 4 -56.74 42.87 19.70
N THR A 5 -56.61 42.98 18.38
CA THR A 5 -55.38 42.88 17.60
C THR A 5 -54.87 44.30 17.39
N SER A 6 -53.58 44.55 17.60
CA SER A 6 -52.91 45.74 17.07
C SER A 6 -51.52 45.35 16.57
N LYS A 7 -51.39 45.30 15.24
CA LYS A 7 -50.12 45.39 14.52
C LYS A 7 -49.81 46.87 14.31
N PHE A 8 -48.54 47.28 14.39
CA PHE A 8 -47.73 47.62 13.20
C PHE A 8 -46.41 48.31 13.56
N ALA A 9 -45.41 47.98 12.72
CA ALA A 9 -44.33 48.81 12.18
C ALA A 9 -43.28 49.43 13.11
N GLY A 10 -42.01 49.15 12.76
CA GLY A 10 -41.10 50.25 12.45
C GLY A 10 -39.67 50.14 12.98
N GLN A 11 -38.73 50.11 12.02
CA GLN A 11 -37.43 50.77 12.05
C GLN A 11 -36.24 50.14 12.82
N THR A 12 -35.36 49.55 12.01
CA THR A 12 -33.93 49.90 11.83
C THR A 12 -33.14 50.44 13.03
N ALA A 13 -32.04 49.77 13.40
CA ALA A 13 -30.67 50.26 13.16
C ALA A 13 -29.61 49.44 13.92
N ARG A 14 -28.39 49.48 13.35
CA ARG A 14 -27.07 49.17 13.93
C ARG A 14 -26.70 47.69 14.13
N ARG A 15 -26.22 47.16 13.01
CA ARG A 15 -25.12 46.19 12.96
C ARG A 15 -23.92 46.73 13.75
N ASP A 16 -23.65 46.10 14.89
CA ASP A 16 -22.31 45.94 15.43
C ASP A 16 -22.36 44.74 16.36
N LYS A 17 -21.62 43.68 16.02
CA LYS A 17 -21.15 42.64 16.94
C LYS A 17 -20.24 41.68 16.19
N ILE A 18 -18.94 41.95 16.32
CA ILE A 18 -17.90 40.99 16.73
C ILE A 18 -18.18 39.55 16.28
N ALA A 19 -17.63 39.17 15.12
CA ALA A 19 -17.47 37.77 14.78
C ALA A 19 -15.97 37.50 14.74
N ALA A 20 -15.51 36.82 15.78
CA ALA A 20 -14.16 36.37 16.00
C ALA A 20 -13.63 35.61 14.77
N GLY A 21 -12.37 35.89 14.42
CA GLY A 21 -11.64 35.20 13.38
C GLY A 21 -11.58 33.71 13.67
N LEU A 22 -12.12 32.91 12.75
CA LEU A 22 -11.85 31.48 12.67
C LEU A 22 -11.11 31.26 11.35
N ALA A 23 -9.80 31.49 11.37
CA ALA A 23 -8.92 31.05 10.30
C ALA A 23 -8.79 29.52 10.41
N ILE A 24 -9.67 28.79 9.71
CA ILE A 24 -9.54 27.35 9.54
C ILE A 24 -8.38 27.17 8.55
N SER A 25 -7.17 27.02 9.08
CA SER A 25 -6.03 26.56 8.29
C SER A 25 -6.31 25.10 7.94
N ILE A 26 -6.84 24.88 6.74
CA ILE A 26 -7.00 23.56 6.16
C ILE A 26 -5.57 23.10 5.83
N VAL A 27 -4.93 22.44 6.79
CA VAL A 27 -3.75 21.62 6.51
C VAL A 27 -4.25 20.51 5.61
N SER A 28 -4.11 20.72 4.31
CA SER A 28 -4.21 19.66 3.31
C SER A 28 -3.15 18.63 3.67
N ILE A 29 -3.56 17.61 4.40
CA ILE A 29 -2.78 16.39 4.56
C ILE A 29 -2.67 15.87 3.13
N LEU A 30 -1.52 16.12 2.51
CA LEU A 30 -1.08 15.37 1.35
C LEU A 30 -1.16 13.92 1.82
N ALA A 31 -2.20 13.21 1.38
CA ALA A 31 -2.18 11.78 1.32
C ALA A 31 -0.94 11.48 0.50
N THR A 32 0.17 11.17 1.17
CA THR A 32 1.31 10.53 0.54
C THR A 32 0.72 9.25 0.00
N ALA A 33 0.35 9.27 -1.28
CA ALA A 33 0.14 8.06 -2.04
C ALA A 33 1.39 7.24 -1.72
N LEU A 34 1.22 6.16 -0.93
CA LEU A 34 2.28 5.18 -0.82
C LEU A 34 2.66 4.90 -2.28
N PRO A 35 3.95 4.98 -2.65
CA PRO A 35 4.34 4.61 -3.99
C PRO A 35 3.69 3.26 -4.25
N ALA A 36 2.98 3.14 -5.37
CA ALA A 36 2.41 1.86 -5.79
C ALA A 36 3.48 0.81 -5.53
N ALA A 37 3.21 -0.13 -4.61
CA ALA A 37 4.21 -1.06 -4.14
C ALA A 37 4.89 -1.63 -5.38
N ALA A 38 6.22 -1.49 -5.45
CA ALA A 38 6.95 -1.94 -6.62
C ALA A 38 6.57 -3.41 -6.84
N GLN A 39 6.16 -3.72 -8.06
CA GLN A 39 5.56 -5.01 -8.41
C GLN A 39 6.37 -5.65 -9.52
N LEU A 40 6.65 -6.93 -9.35
CA LEU A 40 7.20 -7.78 -10.37
C LEU A 40 6.07 -8.21 -11.30
N VAL A 41 6.16 -7.81 -12.56
CA VAL A 41 5.28 -8.28 -13.63
C VAL A 41 5.69 -9.69 -14.02
N PHE A 42 4.71 -10.53 -14.35
CA PHE A 42 4.98 -11.90 -14.79
C PHE A 42 5.89 -11.93 -16.03
N SER A 43 6.97 -12.69 -15.94
CA SER A 43 7.95 -12.93 -17.01
C SER A 43 8.61 -14.27 -16.79
N SER A 44 8.09 -15.31 -17.45
CA SER A 44 8.56 -16.69 -17.31
C SER A 44 10.00 -16.92 -17.76
N ASP A 45 10.52 -16.05 -18.62
CA ASP A 45 11.87 -16.03 -19.14
C ASP A 45 12.79 -15.00 -18.44
N CYS A 46 12.29 -14.38 -17.37
CA CYS A 46 13.01 -13.39 -16.56
C CYS A 46 13.56 -12.20 -17.35
N ARG A 47 12.89 -11.79 -18.44
CA ARG A 47 13.24 -10.58 -19.21
C ARG A 47 12.78 -9.29 -18.53
N ASN A 48 11.67 -9.35 -17.81
CA ASN A 48 11.21 -8.27 -16.95
C ASN A 48 11.63 -8.55 -15.51
N TYR A 49 12.74 -7.95 -15.09
CA TYR A 49 13.23 -8.02 -13.72
C TYR A 49 13.28 -6.64 -13.09
N GLN A 50 13.27 -6.58 -11.76
CA GLN A 50 13.51 -5.35 -11.02
C GLN A 50 14.58 -5.55 -9.94
N PRO A 51 15.47 -4.56 -9.75
CA PRO A 51 16.40 -4.58 -8.63
C PRO A 51 15.64 -4.36 -7.32
N ILE A 52 15.97 -5.14 -6.30
CA ILE A 52 15.49 -4.95 -4.94
C ILE A 52 16.73 -4.76 -4.05
N ALA A 53 16.93 -3.52 -3.61
CA ALA A 53 18.00 -3.18 -2.68
C ALA A 53 17.53 -3.42 -1.23
N VAL A 54 18.29 -4.23 -0.50
CA VAL A 54 18.09 -4.53 0.93
C VAL A 54 19.30 -4.00 1.68
N ALA A 55 19.16 -2.78 2.18
CA ALA A 55 20.17 -2.12 2.99
C ALA A 55 19.67 -1.93 4.44
N PRO A 56 20.58 -1.87 5.43
CA PRO A 56 20.21 -1.59 6.81
C PRO A 56 19.33 -0.33 6.93
N PRO A 57 18.27 -0.36 7.75
CA PRO A 57 17.95 -1.39 8.76
C PRO A 57 17.13 -2.58 8.24
N ASN A 58 16.85 -2.66 6.94
CA ASN A 58 16.12 -3.77 6.34
C ASN A 58 17.05 -4.97 6.16
N ASP A 59 16.52 -6.16 6.43
CA ASP A 59 17.25 -7.44 6.41
C ASP A 59 16.40 -8.57 5.79
N ALA A 60 15.25 -8.22 5.20
CA ALA A 60 14.34 -9.16 4.57
C ALA A 60 13.57 -8.51 3.40
N ILE A 61 13.01 -9.36 2.55
CA ILE A 61 12.04 -8.96 1.52
C ILE A 61 10.70 -9.62 1.83
N LEU A 62 9.63 -8.83 1.82
CA LEU A 62 8.25 -9.33 1.83
C LEU A 62 7.74 -9.39 0.40
N PHE A 63 7.43 -10.59 -0.08
CA PHE A 63 6.73 -10.80 -1.34
C PHE A 63 5.24 -10.99 -1.10
N THR A 64 4.40 -10.36 -1.91
CA THR A 64 2.94 -10.38 -1.76
C THR A 64 2.27 -10.56 -3.11
N LYS A 65 1.40 -11.56 -3.26
CA LYS A 65 0.62 -11.75 -4.48
C LYS A 65 -0.35 -10.59 -4.67
N GLN A 66 -0.48 -10.12 -5.92
CA GLN A 66 -1.43 -9.08 -6.30
C GLN A 66 -2.55 -9.65 -7.17
N PRO A 67 -3.78 -9.13 -7.06
CA PRO A 67 -4.23 -8.12 -6.08
C PRO A 67 -4.34 -8.68 -4.65
N VAL A 68 -4.13 -7.86 -3.62
CA VAL A 68 -4.27 -8.31 -2.22
C VAL A 68 -5.73 -8.23 -1.75
N PRO A 69 -6.28 -9.25 -1.08
CA PRO A 69 -5.68 -10.57 -0.79
C PRO A 69 -5.79 -11.55 -1.99
N HIS A 70 -4.80 -12.43 -2.13
CA HIS A 70 -4.80 -13.52 -3.10
C HIS A 70 -4.30 -14.83 -2.47
N PRO A 71 -5.19 -15.60 -1.83
CA PRO A 71 -4.82 -16.87 -1.20
C PRO A 71 -4.66 -18.00 -2.22
N ASN A 72 -5.19 -17.87 -3.42
CA ASN A 72 -5.18 -18.95 -4.41
C ASN A 72 -3.85 -19.03 -5.15
N GLY A 73 -3.58 -20.22 -5.69
CA GLY A 73 -2.39 -20.49 -6.49
C GLY A 73 -1.06 -20.26 -5.77
N THR A 74 0.02 -20.46 -6.52
CA THR A 74 1.40 -20.24 -6.12
C THR A 74 2.00 -19.16 -7.01
N ALA A 75 2.92 -18.38 -6.46
CA ALA A 75 3.71 -17.43 -7.23
C ALA A 75 5.20 -17.64 -6.94
N SER A 76 6.01 -17.80 -7.97
CA SER A 76 7.45 -18.06 -7.85
C SER A 76 8.24 -16.86 -8.33
N VAL A 77 9.09 -16.33 -7.46
CA VAL A 77 10.02 -15.24 -7.75
C VAL A 77 11.42 -15.81 -7.82
N PHE A 78 12.16 -15.51 -8.87
CA PHE A 78 13.56 -15.92 -9.03
C PHE A 78 14.49 -14.75 -8.73
N ALA A 79 15.53 -15.00 -7.95
CA ALA A 79 16.64 -14.10 -7.69
C ALA A 79 17.80 -14.43 -8.63
N ILE A 80 18.22 -13.45 -9.44
CA ILE A 80 19.12 -13.69 -10.57
C ILE A 80 20.55 -13.96 -10.09
N VAL A 81 21.07 -13.17 -9.16
CA VAL A 81 22.44 -13.28 -8.65
C VAL A 81 22.54 -14.37 -7.59
N GLY A 82 21.56 -14.46 -6.69
CA GLY A 82 21.46 -15.53 -5.70
C GLY A 82 21.22 -16.92 -6.31
N ALA A 83 20.63 -16.97 -7.52
CA ALA A 83 20.21 -18.19 -8.21
C ALA A 83 19.19 -19.02 -7.41
N ASP A 84 18.38 -18.35 -6.60
CA ASP A 84 17.34 -18.94 -5.74
C ASP A 84 15.95 -18.69 -6.31
N THR A 85 15.02 -19.63 -6.06
CA THR A 85 13.59 -19.45 -6.36
C THR A 85 12.81 -19.42 -5.05
N TYR A 86 12.04 -18.35 -4.85
CA TYR A 86 11.17 -18.14 -3.70
C TYR A 86 9.72 -18.34 -4.08
N VAL A 87 9.04 -19.25 -3.41
CA VAL A 87 7.64 -19.55 -3.71
C VAL A 87 6.72 -19.00 -2.62
N ILE A 88 5.75 -18.17 -3.02
CA ILE A 88 4.58 -17.85 -2.20
C ILE A 88 3.57 -18.99 -2.39
N PRO A 89 3.31 -19.83 -1.37
CA PRO A 89 2.47 -21.00 -1.53
C PRO A 89 0.98 -20.66 -1.69
N ALA A 90 0.20 -21.65 -2.13
CA ALA A 90 -1.25 -21.59 -2.03
C ALA A 90 -1.69 -21.55 -0.57
N GLY A 91 -2.76 -20.81 -0.29
CA GLY A 91 -3.23 -20.50 1.06
C GLY A 91 -2.55 -19.29 1.71
N ALA A 92 -1.44 -18.80 1.16
CA ALA A 92 -0.74 -17.60 1.65
C ALA A 92 -0.89 -16.42 0.69
N ASN A 93 -1.10 -15.22 1.22
CA ASN A 93 -1.10 -13.99 0.43
C ASN A 93 0.33 -13.45 0.19
N SER A 94 1.23 -13.77 1.12
CA SER A 94 2.60 -13.26 1.15
C SER A 94 3.55 -14.25 1.79
N CYS A 95 4.85 -14.05 1.56
CA CYS A 95 5.92 -14.76 2.24
C CYS A 95 7.13 -13.85 2.41
N ILE A 96 8.01 -14.22 3.35
CA ILE A 96 9.27 -13.51 3.62
C ILE A 96 10.47 -14.30 3.14
N VAL A 97 11.41 -13.58 2.54
CA VAL A 97 12.80 -14.02 2.38
C VAL A 97 13.64 -13.30 3.43
N ALA A 98 14.21 -14.05 4.36
CA ALA A 98 15.12 -13.52 5.36
C ALA A 98 16.56 -13.51 4.82
N ALA A 99 17.30 -12.45 5.10
CA ALA A 99 18.69 -12.26 4.67
C ALA A 99 18.93 -12.51 3.16
N PRO A 100 18.15 -11.87 2.26
CA PRO A 100 18.41 -11.95 0.82
C PRO A 100 19.75 -11.27 0.46
N PRO A 101 20.30 -11.52 -0.73
CA PRO A 101 21.43 -10.74 -1.22
C PRO A 101 21.06 -9.25 -1.28
N ALA A 102 21.99 -8.39 -0.86
CA ALA A 102 21.72 -6.96 -0.61
C ALA A 102 21.30 -6.17 -1.86
N ASP A 103 21.75 -6.57 -3.05
CA ASP A 103 21.46 -5.88 -4.31
C ASP A 103 21.24 -6.90 -5.44
N ASP A 104 20.12 -7.61 -5.40
CA ASP A 104 19.77 -8.59 -6.43
C ASP A 104 18.63 -8.10 -7.33
N ASN A 105 18.55 -8.68 -8.52
CA ASN A 105 17.46 -8.53 -9.45
C ASN A 105 16.49 -9.71 -9.31
N TYR A 106 15.21 -9.41 -9.28
CA TYR A 106 14.16 -10.39 -9.08
C TYR A 106 13.18 -10.38 -10.26
N CYS A 107 12.64 -11.54 -10.59
CA CYS A 107 11.62 -11.69 -11.62
C CYS A 107 10.53 -12.67 -11.18
N PHE A 108 9.28 -12.39 -11.54
CA PHE A 108 8.15 -13.26 -11.27
C PHE A 108 8.01 -14.29 -12.40
N ILE A 109 8.49 -15.51 -12.19
CA ILE A 109 8.75 -16.48 -13.26
C ILE A 109 7.66 -17.55 -13.43
N ALA A 110 6.91 -17.87 -12.38
CA ALA A 110 5.89 -18.92 -12.47
C ALA A 110 4.66 -18.60 -11.62
N ARG A 111 3.49 -18.93 -12.16
CA ARG A 111 2.22 -18.91 -11.45
C ARG A 111 1.37 -20.08 -11.92
N ASN A 112 0.52 -20.62 -11.05
CA ASN A 112 -0.47 -21.63 -11.43
C ASN A 112 -1.92 -21.11 -11.31
N ASP A 113 -2.08 -19.82 -11.03
CA ASP A 113 -3.33 -19.08 -11.06
C ASP A 113 -3.10 -17.79 -11.87
N ASP A 114 -3.78 -17.67 -13.01
CA ASP A 114 -3.62 -16.54 -13.92
C ASP A 114 -4.27 -15.24 -13.43
N THR A 115 -5.02 -15.29 -12.33
CA THR A 115 -5.54 -14.10 -11.65
C THR A 115 -4.51 -13.42 -10.74
N ILE A 116 -3.30 -13.99 -10.63
CA ILE A 116 -2.16 -13.34 -9.99
C ILE A 116 -1.53 -12.37 -10.99
N ASP A 117 -1.88 -11.09 -10.86
CA ASP A 117 -1.44 -10.02 -11.76
C ASP A 117 0.06 -9.73 -11.64
N GLY A 118 0.62 -9.97 -10.45
CA GLY A 118 2.03 -9.76 -10.17
C GLY A 118 2.40 -10.10 -8.73
N VAL A 119 3.65 -9.85 -8.39
CA VAL A 119 4.16 -9.99 -7.03
C VAL A 119 4.67 -8.64 -6.56
N GLY A 120 3.95 -8.02 -5.63
CA GLY A 120 4.42 -6.84 -4.91
C GLY A 120 5.59 -7.21 -3.99
N PHE A 121 6.53 -6.29 -3.83
CA PHE A 121 7.67 -6.49 -2.95
C PHE A 121 7.95 -5.27 -2.08
N ALA A 122 8.55 -5.52 -0.91
CA ALA A 122 9.08 -4.49 -0.04
C ALA A 122 10.31 -5.01 0.71
N ALA A 123 11.39 -4.23 0.71
CA ALA A 123 12.49 -4.42 1.65
C ALA A 123 12.01 -3.97 3.03
N ILE A 124 12.12 -4.84 4.03
CA ILE A 124 11.61 -4.61 5.39
C ILE A 124 12.62 -5.05 6.43
N ARG A 125 12.43 -4.57 7.65
CA ARG A 125 13.01 -5.20 8.84
C ARG A 125 12.16 -6.42 9.19
N ASN A 126 12.76 -7.59 9.29
CA ASN A 126 12.08 -8.83 9.60
C ASN A 126 11.41 -8.73 10.98
N PRO A 127 10.07 -8.71 11.06
CA PRO A 127 9.36 -8.58 12.33
C PRO A 127 9.39 -9.89 13.14
N GLY A 128 9.82 -11.00 12.54
CA GLY A 128 9.61 -12.34 13.08
C GLY A 128 8.15 -12.79 12.94
N GLY A 129 7.92 -14.10 12.90
CA GLY A 129 6.57 -14.69 12.92
C GLY A 129 5.78 -14.62 11.61
N LEU A 130 6.37 -14.14 10.52
CA LEU A 130 5.78 -14.23 9.18
C LEU A 130 6.23 -15.52 8.47
N THR A 131 5.37 -16.04 7.60
CA THR A 131 5.63 -17.26 6.83
C THR A 131 6.81 -17.05 5.88
N ALA A 132 7.82 -17.92 5.95
CA ALA A 132 8.93 -17.91 5.01
C ALA A 132 8.47 -18.38 3.61
N CYS A 133 9.12 -17.88 2.57
CA CYS A 133 8.95 -18.43 1.23
C CYS A 133 9.49 -19.87 1.17
N GLN A 134 8.84 -20.72 0.38
CA GLN A 134 9.26 -22.11 0.15
C GLN A 134 10.34 -22.18 -0.93
#